data_AF-A0A7W1GVG7-F1
#
_entry.id   AF-A0A7W1GVG7-F1
#
_cell.length_a   1.000
_cell.length_b   1.000
_cell.length_c   1.000
_cell.angle_alpha   90.00
_cell.angle_beta   90.00
_cell.angle_gamma   90.00
#
_symmetry.space_group_name_H-M   'P 1'
#
loop_
_entity.id
_entity.type
_entity.pdbx_description
1 polymer ?
#
loop_
_entity_poly.entity_id
_entity_poly.type
_entity_poly.pdbx_seq_one_letter_code
_entity_poly.pdbx_strand_id
1 'polypeptide(L)'
;MNIIHHFINEEMLKSVKLLLNSEFLEHCKHLYSILQRRIYIKYILGLKNMSQMKQLILFFTSIFFIFFPEQEAFASKQKKNEQNKPVNKAPIPQKNSNPPPIDLDQHKPQDFFLTTKEIKIPDFPEAFNASITKWQGNYLLCFRLRLPKERTTHQIGLVWLDKEFNVISKGQLIYIPNNWNGEDARIITIRDRVFIIYNDFLPGYESFNCRRMCLTEIHFDGVNFSADPMECLSSYEGVIKDRVEKNWVPFEYEGNLLLAYSLAPHRIMRLLGQGKCETYASTKGSIQWDFGELRGGTPAVIDDNCYISFFHSRSRKTMKTIQSEGKKLYHFFMGAYTFSLKPPFEITRVSPEPIWGRDFYKDNICPDCLVVYPGGLIVDEQFYWVIYGRKDSQIWVAQLDKKGLLNSLVPVITTTHIVTHSREPEALPNELSKQ
;
A
#
# COMPACT_ATOMS: atom_id res chain seq x y z
N MET A 1 -16.48 -41.84 1.46
CA MET A 1 -16.39 -42.39 2.82
C MET A 1 -16.35 -43.91 2.85
N ASN A 2 -17.20 -44.64 2.12
CA ASN A 2 -17.28 -46.11 2.21
C ASN A 2 -16.03 -46.90 1.75
N ILE A 3 -15.15 -46.31 0.94
CA ILE A 3 -13.91 -46.97 0.48
C ILE A 3 -12.77 -46.85 1.51
N ILE A 4 -12.78 -45.83 2.37
CA ILE A 4 -11.74 -45.60 3.38
C ILE A 4 -11.96 -46.48 4.62
N HIS A 5 -13.23 -46.78 4.94
CA HIS A 5 -13.59 -47.66 6.05
C HIS A 5 -13.11 -49.11 5.90
N HIS A 6 -12.78 -49.55 4.69
CA HIS A 6 -12.35 -50.93 4.45
C HIS A 6 -10.83 -51.13 4.59
N PHE A 7 -10.05 -50.05 4.67
CA PHE A 7 -8.59 -50.11 4.72
C PHE A 7 -7.98 -49.79 6.09
N ILE A 8 -8.78 -49.38 7.07
CA ILE A 8 -8.29 -48.98 8.39
C ILE A 8 -8.90 -49.91 9.45
N ASN A 9 -8.15 -50.95 9.82
CA ASN A 9 -8.43 -51.81 10.96
C ASN A 9 -8.36 -50.99 12.28
N GLU A 10 -9.22 -51.29 13.25
CA GLU A 10 -9.21 -50.72 14.61
C GLU A 10 -7.82 -50.65 15.27
N GLU A 11 -6.95 -51.64 15.06
CA GLU A 11 -5.57 -51.63 15.55
C GLU A 11 -4.69 -50.55 14.90
N MET A 12 -4.91 -50.27 13.62
CA MET A 12 -4.22 -49.20 12.92
C MET A 12 -4.71 -47.84 13.43
N LEU A 13 -6.00 -47.71 13.73
CA LEU A 13 -6.58 -46.52 14.33
C LEU A 13 -6.07 -46.30 15.77
N LYS A 14 -5.89 -47.38 16.56
CA LYS A 14 -5.26 -47.32 17.89
C LYS A 14 -3.78 -46.94 17.81
N SER A 15 -3.03 -47.51 16.87
CA SER A 15 -1.60 -47.21 16.67
C SER A 15 -1.38 -45.77 16.20
N VAL A 16 -2.25 -45.27 15.32
CA VAL A 16 -2.24 -43.87 14.90
C VAL A 16 -2.65 -42.95 16.07
N LYS A 17 -3.67 -43.29 16.87
CA LYS A 17 -4.01 -42.52 18.07
C LYS A 17 -2.88 -42.48 19.12
N LEU A 18 -2.05 -43.52 19.20
CA LEU A 18 -0.88 -43.57 20.10
C LEU A 18 0.33 -42.76 19.57
N LEU A 19 0.46 -42.61 18.24
CA LEU A 19 1.54 -41.85 17.60
C LEU A 19 1.25 -40.34 17.52
N LEU A 20 -0.01 -39.93 17.66
CA LEU A 20 -0.44 -38.54 17.58
C LEU A 20 -0.41 -37.89 18.97
N ASN A 21 0.76 -37.44 19.42
CA ASN A 21 0.83 -36.54 20.58
C ASN A 21 0.16 -35.18 20.24
N SER A 22 -0.19 -34.39 21.25
CA SER A 22 -0.81 -33.06 21.08
C SER A 22 0.01 -32.13 20.18
N GLU A 23 1.32 -32.33 20.15
CA GLU A 23 2.27 -31.57 19.34
C GLU A 23 2.16 -31.90 17.84
N PHE A 24 2.02 -33.17 17.46
CA PHE A 24 1.76 -33.56 16.07
C PHE A 24 0.39 -33.04 15.59
N LEU A 25 -0.60 -33.04 16.48
CA LEU A 25 -1.93 -32.53 16.14
C LEU A 25 -1.91 -31.02 15.87
N GLU A 26 -1.11 -30.25 16.62
CA GLU A 26 -0.88 -28.84 16.31
C GLU A 26 -0.04 -28.63 15.05
N HIS A 27 0.95 -29.48 14.79
CA HIS A 27 1.65 -29.48 13.50
C HIS A 27 0.70 -29.77 12.34
N CYS A 28 -0.29 -30.66 12.49
CA CYS A 28 -1.30 -30.92 11.46
C CYS A 28 -2.25 -29.73 11.26
N LYS A 29 -2.66 -29.03 12.32
CA LYS A 29 -3.48 -27.80 12.20
C LYS A 29 -2.68 -26.68 11.53
N HIS A 30 -1.42 -26.54 11.90
CA HIS A 30 -0.49 -25.59 11.27
C HIS A 30 -0.28 -25.92 9.79
N LEU A 31 -0.03 -27.20 9.47
CA LEU A 31 0.12 -27.68 8.11
C LEU A 31 -1.18 -27.54 7.31
N TYR A 32 -2.36 -27.78 7.91
CA TYR A 32 -3.66 -27.58 7.26
C TYR A 32 -3.95 -26.10 6.95
N SER A 33 -3.61 -25.20 7.88
CA SER A 33 -3.64 -23.75 7.69
C SER A 33 -2.72 -23.32 6.54
N ILE A 34 -1.52 -23.89 6.45
CA ILE A 34 -0.61 -23.73 5.32
C ILE A 34 -1.25 -24.30 4.04
N LEU A 35 -1.82 -25.50 4.07
CA LEU A 35 -2.46 -26.23 2.94
C LEU A 35 -3.64 -25.48 2.31
N GLN A 36 -4.39 -24.73 3.09
CA GLN A 36 -5.44 -23.84 2.56
C GLN A 36 -4.87 -22.64 1.77
N ARG A 37 -3.59 -22.30 1.96
CA ARG A 37 -2.91 -21.16 1.32
C ARG A 37 -2.24 -21.61 0.01
N ARG A 38 -3.08 -21.70 -1.03
CA ARG A 38 -2.87 -22.41 -2.32
C ARG A 38 -1.59 -22.11 -3.12
N ILE A 39 -0.83 -21.05 -2.81
CA ILE A 39 0.23 -20.55 -3.70
C ILE A 39 1.62 -21.09 -3.31
N TYR A 40 1.88 -21.38 -2.03
CA TYR A 40 3.24 -21.70 -1.55
C TYR A 40 3.61 -23.19 -1.50
N ILE A 41 2.61 -24.08 -1.45
CA ILE A 41 2.84 -25.54 -1.30
C ILE A 41 3.44 -26.19 -2.53
N LYS A 42 3.17 -25.64 -3.72
CA LYS A 42 3.73 -26.17 -4.95
C LYS A 42 5.26 -26.08 -4.93
N TYR A 43 5.79 -25.01 -4.34
CA TYR A 43 7.22 -24.72 -4.28
C TYR A 43 7.92 -25.52 -3.16
N ILE A 44 7.34 -25.57 -1.97
CA ILE A 44 7.94 -26.24 -0.81
C ILE A 44 7.94 -27.77 -0.96
N LEU A 45 6.89 -28.34 -1.55
CA LEU A 45 6.73 -29.80 -1.66
C LEU A 45 7.14 -30.37 -3.04
N GLY A 46 7.75 -29.55 -3.90
CA GLY A 46 8.21 -29.98 -5.23
C GLY A 46 7.08 -30.53 -6.12
N LEU A 47 5.83 -30.08 -5.92
CA LEU A 47 4.68 -30.63 -6.64
C LEU A 47 4.70 -30.16 -8.09
N LYS A 48 4.76 -31.11 -9.01
CA LYS A 48 4.94 -30.85 -10.45
C LYS A 48 3.67 -30.31 -11.10
N ASN A 49 2.48 -30.59 -10.54
CA ASN A 49 1.21 -30.15 -11.15
C ASN A 49 0.05 -29.98 -10.14
N MET A 50 -1.05 -29.38 -10.60
CA MET A 50 -2.26 -29.11 -9.81
C MET A 50 -3.01 -30.37 -9.36
N SER A 51 -2.80 -31.50 -10.03
CA SER A 51 -3.44 -32.78 -9.66
C SER A 51 -2.86 -33.31 -8.35
N GLN A 52 -1.52 -33.30 -8.21
CA GLN A 52 -0.83 -33.69 -6.98
C GLN A 52 -1.23 -32.81 -5.80
N MET A 53 -1.39 -31.50 -6.02
CA MET A 53 -1.85 -30.58 -4.98
C MET A 53 -3.29 -30.87 -4.54
N LYS A 54 -4.19 -31.18 -5.48
CA LYS A 54 -5.57 -31.58 -5.16
C LYS A 54 -5.59 -32.88 -4.34
N GLN A 55 -4.79 -33.88 -4.72
CA GLN A 55 -4.69 -35.14 -3.98
C GLN A 55 -4.16 -34.92 -2.56
N LEU A 56 -3.16 -34.06 -2.38
CA LEU A 56 -2.62 -33.71 -1.07
C LEU A 56 -3.66 -33.00 -0.20
N ILE A 57 -4.38 -32.02 -0.75
CA ILE A 57 -5.47 -31.33 -0.04
C ILE A 57 -6.56 -32.33 0.35
N LEU A 58 -6.97 -33.21 -0.56
CA LEU A 58 -7.96 -34.25 -0.28
C LEU A 58 -7.48 -35.20 0.83
N PHE A 59 -6.21 -35.60 0.83
CA PHE A 59 -5.61 -36.45 1.86
C PHE A 59 -5.66 -35.79 3.23
N PHE A 60 -5.16 -34.55 3.35
CA PHE A 60 -5.16 -33.83 4.63
C PHE A 60 -6.55 -33.43 5.10
N THR A 61 -7.46 -33.10 4.18
CA THR A 61 -8.87 -32.87 4.49
C THR A 61 -9.51 -34.15 5.04
N SER A 62 -9.22 -35.31 4.44
CA SER A 62 -9.74 -36.59 4.92
C SER A 62 -9.20 -36.94 6.31
N ILE A 63 -7.89 -36.73 6.55
CA ILE A 63 -7.28 -36.87 7.88
C ILE A 63 -7.97 -35.95 8.88
N PHE A 64 -8.14 -34.66 8.55
CA PHE A 64 -8.77 -33.69 9.42
C PHE A 64 -10.19 -34.11 9.82
N PHE A 65 -11.00 -34.61 8.87
CA PHE A 65 -12.35 -35.09 9.17
C PHE A 65 -12.39 -36.37 10.01
N ILE A 66 -11.41 -37.27 9.87
CA ILE A 66 -11.31 -38.48 10.70
C ILE A 66 -11.03 -38.11 12.17
N PHE A 67 -10.21 -37.09 12.40
CA PHE A 67 -9.79 -36.70 13.75
C PHE A 67 -10.66 -35.62 14.41
N PHE A 68 -11.44 -34.86 13.63
CA PHE A 68 -12.30 -33.78 14.13
C PHE A 68 -13.74 -33.86 13.60
N PRO A 69 -14.47 -34.97 13.83
CA PRO A 69 -15.84 -35.14 13.33
C PRO A 69 -16.84 -34.12 13.91
N GLU A 70 -16.57 -33.55 15.08
CA GLU A 70 -17.46 -32.59 15.76
C GLU A 70 -17.54 -31.21 15.05
N GLN A 71 -16.58 -30.86 14.19
CA GLN A 71 -16.60 -29.60 13.43
C GLN A 71 -17.71 -29.58 12.37
N GLU A 72 -18.15 -30.73 11.88
CA GLU A 72 -19.27 -30.85 10.93
C GLU A 72 -20.62 -30.47 11.57
N ALA A 73 -20.75 -30.67 12.89
CA ALA A 73 -21.91 -30.25 13.68
C ALA A 73 -21.99 -28.72 13.84
N PHE A 74 -20.85 -28.01 13.75
CA PHE A 74 -20.79 -26.55 13.86
C PHE A 74 -21.20 -25.86 12.55
N ALA A 75 -20.73 -26.38 11.40
CA ALA A 75 -21.11 -25.88 10.08
C ALA A 75 -22.59 -26.14 9.73
N SER A 76 -23.15 -27.26 10.19
CA SER A 76 -24.57 -27.59 10.02
C SER A 76 -25.50 -26.80 10.96
N LYS A 77 -25.06 -26.44 12.18
CA LYS A 77 -25.79 -25.53 13.09
C LYS A 77 -25.88 -24.10 12.55
N GLN A 78 -24.85 -23.58 11.88
CA GLN A 78 -24.91 -22.25 11.27
C GLN A 78 -25.95 -22.19 10.12
N LYS A 79 -26.04 -23.23 9.29
CA LYS A 79 -27.06 -23.30 8.21
C LYS A 79 -28.50 -23.42 8.74
N LYS A 80 -28.73 -24.07 9.89
CA LYS A 80 -30.07 -24.15 10.51
C LYS A 80 -30.52 -22.83 11.16
N ASN A 81 -29.60 -21.98 11.62
CA ASN A 81 -29.95 -20.70 12.23
C ASN A 81 -30.34 -19.61 11.20
N GLU A 82 -30.01 -19.78 9.92
CA GLU A 82 -30.48 -18.86 8.86
C GLU A 82 -31.92 -19.14 8.39
N GLN A 83 -32.47 -20.34 8.64
CA GLN A 83 -33.80 -20.74 8.17
C GLN A 83 -34.95 -20.39 9.13
N ASN A 84 -34.67 -19.90 10.33
CA ASN A 84 -35.69 -19.57 11.35
C ASN A 84 -35.92 -18.05 11.54
N LYS A 85 -35.79 -17.23 10.50
CA LYS A 85 -36.25 -15.83 10.56
C LYS A 85 -37.77 -15.77 10.36
N PRO A 86 -38.53 -15.13 11.27
CA PRO A 86 -39.98 -15.04 11.16
C PRO A 86 -40.38 -14.25 9.90
N VAL A 87 -41.02 -14.97 8.98
CA VAL A 87 -41.72 -14.40 7.82
C VAL A 87 -43.09 -13.97 8.32
N ASN A 88 -43.31 -12.66 8.50
CA ASN A 88 -44.60 -11.97 8.30
C ASN A 88 -44.55 -10.53 8.83
N LYS A 89 -44.16 -9.61 7.94
CA LYS A 89 -44.68 -8.24 7.92
C LYS A 89 -44.95 -7.90 6.46
N ALA A 90 -46.15 -7.38 6.17
CA ALA A 90 -46.51 -6.92 4.85
C ALA A 90 -45.46 -5.91 4.33
N PRO A 91 -45.10 -5.96 3.03
CA PRO A 91 -44.07 -5.09 2.48
C PRO A 91 -44.55 -3.64 2.57
N ILE A 92 -43.92 -2.87 3.46
CA ILE A 92 -43.95 -1.41 3.39
C ILE A 92 -43.45 -1.07 1.98
N PRO A 93 -44.18 -0.28 1.17
CA PRO A 93 -43.72 0.14 -0.14
C PRO A 93 -42.42 0.92 0.05
N GLN A 94 -41.29 0.23 -0.15
CA GLN A 94 -39.98 0.85 -0.16
C GLN A 94 -39.98 1.76 -1.38
N LYS A 95 -40.08 3.07 -1.13
CA LYS A 95 -39.73 4.08 -2.13
C LYS A 95 -38.26 3.84 -2.51
N ASN A 96 -38.06 3.00 -3.51
CA ASN A 96 -36.78 2.67 -4.12
C ASN A 96 -36.29 3.85 -4.98
N SER A 97 -36.29 5.07 -4.45
CA SER A 97 -35.56 6.18 -5.04
C SER A 97 -34.11 6.09 -4.56
N ASN A 98 -33.37 5.12 -5.07
CA ASN A 98 -31.91 5.21 -4.98
C ASN A 98 -31.52 6.55 -5.63
N PRO A 99 -30.72 7.40 -4.96
CA PRO A 99 -30.26 8.62 -5.58
C PRO A 99 -29.51 8.28 -6.89
N PRO A 100 -29.62 9.14 -7.92
CA PRO A 100 -28.90 8.92 -9.17
C PRO A 100 -27.38 8.83 -8.90
N PRO A 101 -26.61 8.10 -9.73
CA PRO A 101 -25.16 8.06 -9.61
C PRO A 101 -24.56 9.46 -9.67
N ILE A 102 -23.55 9.72 -8.85
CA ILE A 102 -22.79 10.98 -8.87
C ILE A 102 -21.93 10.99 -10.14
N ASP A 103 -21.93 12.09 -10.86
CA ASP A 103 -21.01 12.27 -11.99
C ASP A 103 -19.74 12.97 -11.51
N LEU A 104 -18.63 12.22 -11.43
CA LEU A 104 -17.35 12.81 -11.01
C LEU A 104 -16.80 13.79 -12.06
N ASP A 105 -17.19 13.66 -13.32
CA ASP A 105 -16.72 14.51 -14.41
C ASP A 105 -17.52 15.83 -14.51
N GLN A 106 -18.63 15.97 -13.76
CA GLN A 106 -19.32 17.26 -13.61
C GLN A 106 -18.50 18.28 -12.83
N HIS A 107 -17.55 17.81 -12.02
CA HIS A 107 -16.56 18.69 -11.42
C HIS A 107 -15.63 19.18 -12.53
N LYS A 108 -15.73 20.48 -12.84
CA LYS A 108 -14.81 21.11 -13.79
C LYS A 108 -13.38 20.91 -13.26
N PRO A 109 -12.45 20.44 -14.11
CA PRO A 109 -11.04 20.47 -13.76
C PRO A 109 -10.68 21.86 -13.26
N GLN A 110 -9.95 21.96 -12.14
CA GLN A 110 -9.53 23.26 -11.66
C GLN A 110 -8.61 23.93 -12.69
N ASP A 111 -8.64 25.26 -12.77
CA ASP A 111 -7.87 26.02 -13.77
C ASP A 111 -6.35 25.81 -13.66
N PHE A 112 -5.86 25.45 -12.47
CA PHE A 112 -4.46 25.11 -12.26
C PHE A 112 -4.08 23.71 -12.78
N PHE A 113 -5.04 22.87 -13.17
CA PHE A 113 -4.78 21.56 -13.75
C PHE A 113 -4.61 21.67 -15.26
N LEU A 114 -3.37 21.60 -15.74
CA LEU A 114 -3.05 21.97 -17.12
C LEU A 114 -3.13 20.77 -18.07
N THR A 115 -2.29 19.77 -17.86
CA THR A 115 -2.12 18.64 -18.79
C THR A 115 -1.81 17.33 -18.05
N THR A 116 -1.98 16.22 -18.75
CA THR A 116 -1.52 14.90 -18.30
C THR A 116 -0.80 14.15 -19.42
N LYS A 117 0.11 13.26 -19.04
CA LYS A 117 0.81 12.35 -19.95
C LYS A 117 0.91 10.97 -19.30
N GLU A 118 0.60 9.93 -20.07
CA GLU A 118 0.85 8.54 -19.66
C GLU A 118 2.34 8.25 -19.81
N ILE A 119 2.95 7.66 -18.78
CA ILE A 119 4.33 7.19 -18.81
C ILE A 119 4.27 5.68 -19.08
N LYS A 120 4.67 5.28 -20.28
CA LYS A 120 4.75 3.88 -20.68
C LYS A 120 6.18 3.39 -20.54
N ILE A 121 6.37 2.31 -19.81
CA ILE A 121 7.65 1.62 -19.69
C ILE A 121 7.62 0.45 -20.67
N PRO A 122 8.35 0.49 -21.81
CA PRO A 122 8.19 -0.50 -22.88
C PRO A 122 8.37 -1.94 -22.43
N ASP A 123 9.35 -2.18 -21.55
CA ASP A 123 9.64 -3.51 -21.01
C ASP A 123 8.60 -3.99 -19.96
N PHE A 124 7.80 -3.05 -19.43
CA PHE A 124 6.90 -3.25 -18.30
C PHE A 124 5.56 -2.53 -18.53
N PRO A 125 4.75 -2.95 -19.51
CA PRO A 125 3.50 -2.25 -19.87
C PRO A 125 2.43 -2.27 -18.76
N GLU A 126 2.58 -3.13 -17.76
CA GLU A 126 1.70 -3.21 -16.57
C GLU A 126 2.33 -2.56 -15.33
N ALA A 127 3.27 -1.64 -15.51
CA ALA A 127 3.82 -0.85 -14.42
C ALA A 127 2.78 0.15 -13.88
N PHE A 128 2.73 0.33 -12.57
CA PHE A 128 1.77 1.21 -11.88
C PHE A 128 2.30 1.73 -10.54
N ASN A 129 1.51 2.58 -9.87
CA ASN A 129 1.79 3.17 -8.54
C ASN A 129 3.24 3.65 -8.37
N ALA A 130 3.68 4.47 -9.33
CA ALA A 130 5.05 4.93 -9.40
C ALA A 130 5.35 6.13 -8.49
N SER A 131 6.61 6.28 -8.13
CA SER A 131 7.20 7.44 -7.47
C SER A 131 8.42 7.91 -8.26
N ILE A 132 8.85 9.15 -8.05
CA ILE A 132 9.92 9.77 -8.82
C ILE A 132 10.79 10.66 -7.93
N THR A 133 12.06 10.78 -8.28
CA THR A 133 12.97 11.76 -7.70
C THR A 133 13.98 12.27 -8.72
N LYS A 134 14.64 13.40 -8.43
CA LYS A 134 15.78 13.89 -9.21
C LYS A 134 17.04 13.19 -8.71
N TRP A 135 17.84 12.62 -9.61
CA TRP A 135 19.14 12.03 -9.28
C TRP A 135 20.09 12.09 -10.47
N GLN A 136 21.35 12.44 -10.24
CA GLN A 136 22.39 12.54 -11.26
C GLN A 136 21.97 13.34 -12.53
N GLY A 137 21.24 14.44 -12.32
CA GLY A 137 20.76 15.32 -13.40
C GLY A 137 19.54 14.84 -14.19
N ASN A 138 19.06 13.61 -13.93
CA ASN A 138 17.89 13.02 -14.58
C ASN A 138 16.78 12.73 -13.57
N TYR A 139 15.65 12.22 -14.06
CA TYR A 139 14.59 11.71 -13.20
C TYR A 139 14.69 10.21 -13.06
N LEU A 140 14.71 9.72 -11.82
CA LEU A 140 14.64 8.30 -11.52
C LEU A 140 13.23 7.96 -11.08
N LEU A 141 12.55 7.12 -11.85
CA LEU A 141 11.20 6.63 -11.57
C LEU A 141 11.29 5.23 -10.96
N CYS A 142 10.68 5.03 -9.79
CA CYS A 142 10.39 3.68 -9.28
C CYS A 142 8.94 3.30 -9.56
N PHE A 143 8.69 2.04 -9.91
CA PHE A 143 7.35 1.56 -10.25
C PHE A 143 7.09 0.18 -9.66
N ARG A 144 5.81 -0.14 -9.51
CA ARG A 144 5.32 -1.46 -9.12
C ARG A 144 4.93 -2.23 -10.38
N LEU A 145 5.28 -3.51 -10.45
CA LEU A 145 4.93 -4.36 -11.59
C LEU A 145 3.86 -5.39 -11.21
N ARG A 146 2.86 -5.53 -12.08
CA ARG A 146 1.97 -6.69 -12.09
C ARG A 146 2.53 -7.75 -13.04
N LEU A 147 2.62 -8.99 -12.55
CA LEU A 147 2.95 -10.15 -13.36
C LEU A 147 1.69 -11.02 -13.50
N PRO A 148 0.89 -10.88 -14.58
CA PRO A 148 -0.38 -11.57 -14.73
C PRO A 148 -0.28 -13.09 -14.59
N LYS A 149 0.80 -13.66 -15.13
CA LYS A 149 1.05 -15.11 -15.13
C LYS A 149 1.27 -15.64 -13.71
N GLU A 150 1.90 -14.84 -12.86
CA GLU A 150 2.25 -15.21 -11.49
C GLU A 150 1.18 -14.74 -10.50
N ARG A 151 0.30 -13.82 -10.92
CA ARG A 151 -0.68 -13.14 -10.06
C ARG A 151 -0.02 -12.43 -8.88
N THR A 152 1.22 -12.00 -9.07
CA THR A 152 2.00 -11.21 -8.12
C THR A 152 2.02 -9.76 -8.59
N THR A 153 2.12 -8.84 -7.64
CA THR A 153 2.15 -7.41 -7.91
C THR A 153 3.27 -6.73 -7.15
N HIS A 154 4.34 -7.43 -6.82
CA HIS A 154 5.19 -7.03 -5.69
C HIS A 154 6.64 -6.73 -6.05
N GLN A 155 6.92 -6.69 -7.35
CA GLN A 155 8.24 -6.32 -7.83
C GLN A 155 8.31 -4.81 -7.97
N ILE A 156 9.42 -4.26 -7.49
CA ILE A 156 9.77 -2.86 -7.66
C ILE A 156 10.77 -2.80 -8.82
N GLY A 157 10.53 -1.88 -9.75
CA GLY A 157 11.45 -1.59 -10.83
C GLY A 157 11.87 -0.12 -10.83
N LEU A 158 12.97 0.15 -11.53
CA LEU A 158 13.56 1.47 -11.72
C LEU A 158 13.75 1.74 -13.21
N VAL A 159 13.56 3.00 -13.62
CA VAL A 159 13.84 3.45 -14.98
C VAL A 159 14.21 4.93 -14.97
N TRP A 160 15.14 5.32 -15.84
CA TRP A 160 15.49 6.72 -16.04
C TRP A 160 14.51 7.39 -17.00
N LEU A 161 14.12 8.61 -16.66
CA LEU A 161 13.36 9.50 -17.52
C LEU A 161 14.14 10.80 -17.79
N ASP A 162 13.87 11.40 -18.95
CA ASP A 162 14.27 12.79 -19.24
C ASP A 162 13.34 13.81 -18.55
N LYS A 163 13.59 15.10 -18.78
CA LYS A 163 12.82 16.21 -18.17
C LYS A 163 11.39 16.29 -18.70
N GLU A 164 11.15 15.73 -19.88
CA GLU A 164 9.86 15.63 -20.54
C GLU A 164 9.11 14.34 -20.16
N PHE A 165 9.63 13.57 -19.19
CA PHE A 165 9.07 12.30 -18.71
C PHE A 165 9.00 11.20 -19.79
N ASN A 166 9.90 11.21 -20.76
CA ASN A 166 10.12 10.08 -21.66
C ASN A 166 11.09 9.08 -21.02
N VAL A 167 10.84 7.79 -21.23
CA VAL A 167 11.74 6.72 -20.80
C VAL A 167 13.03 6.74 -21.64
N ILE A 168 14.18 6.88 -20.99
CA ILE A 168 15.50 6.98 -21.64
C ILE A 168 16.46 5.84 -21.28
N SER A 169 16.05 4.91 -20.41
CA SER A 169 16.80 3.68 -20.13
C SER A 169 15.92 2.45 -20.24
N LYS A 170 16.56 1.28 -20.32
CA LYS A 170 15.90 0.01 -20.07
C LYS A 170 15.36 -0.01 -18.64
N GLY A 171 14.15 -0.53 -18.44
CA GLY A 171 13.64 -0.75 -17.09
C GLY A 171 14.40 -1.88 -16.39
N GLN A 172 14.63 -1.75 -15.09
CA GLN A 172 15.33 -2.76 -14.29
C GLN A 172 14.49 -3.13 -13.08
N LEU A 173 14.22 -4.43 -12.90
CA LEU A 173 13.66 -4.93 -11.64
C LEU A 173 14.79 -5.02 -10.61
N ILE A 174 14.56 -4.45 -9.44
CA ILE A 174 15.57 -4.47 -8.38
C ILE A 174 15.40 -5.71 -7.51
N TYR A 175 16.51 -6.41 -7.27
CA TYR A 175 16.57 -7.45 -6.25
C TYR A 175 16.84 -6.77 -4.91
N ILE A 176 15.88 -6.83 -4.00
CA ILE A 176 16.05 -6.37 -2.62
C ILE A 176 16.16 -7.61 -1.73
N PRO A 177 17.29 -7.81 -1.04
CA PRO A 177 17.45 -8.94 -0.13
C PRO A 177 16.36 -8.96 0.93
N ASN A 178 15.77 -10.14 1.16
CA ASN A 178 14.65 -10.35 2.10
C ASN A 178 13.35 -9.59 1.77
N ASN A 179 13.20 -9.04 0.57
CA ASN A 179 11.91 -8.53 0.09
C ASN A 179 11.03 -9.69 -0.37
N TRP A 180 9.82 -9.75 0.18
CA TRP A 180 8.87 -10.83 -0.11
C TRP A 180 7.75 -10.31 -1.00
N ASN A 181 7.32 -9.07 -0.75
CA ASN A 181 6.10 -8.52 -1.25
C ASN A 181 6.06 -6.98 -1.19
N GLY A 182 7.12 -6.31 -1.67
CA GLY A 182 7.18 -4.86 -1.67
C GLY A 182 6.05 -4.21 -2.47
N GLU A 183 5.36 -3.24 -1.87
CA GLU A 183 4.29 -2.48 -2.52
C GLU A 183 4.41 -0.97 -2.30
N ASP A 184 3.82 -0.22 -3.24
CA ASP A 184 3.54 1.21 -3.11
C ASP A 184 4.79 2.03 -2.74
N ALA A 185 5.88 1.70 -3.43
CA ALA A 185 7.21 2.25 -3.25
C ALA A 185 7.25 3.77 -3.49
N ARG A 186 7.99 4.47 -2.63
CA ARG A 186 8.28 5.90 -2.68
C ARG A 186 9.78 6.09 -2.76
N ILE A 187 10.24 6.79 -3.78
CA ILE A 187 11.67 7.07 -3.97
C ILE A 187 11.98 8.51 -3.56
N ILE A 188 13.10 8.70 -2.87
CA ILE A 188 13.57 10.02 -2.46
C ILE A 188 15.10 10.07 -2.56
N THR A 189 15.62 11.20 -3.02
CA THR A 189 17.04 11.52 -2.93
C THR A 189 17.27 12.39 -1.70
N ILE A 190 18.26 12.05 -0.89
CA ILE A 190 18.75 12.86 0.22
C ILE A 190 20.22 13.10 -0.03
N ARG A 191 20.58 14.36 -0.29
CA ARG A 191 21.89 14.73 -0.81
C ARG A 191 22.20 13.98 -2.11
N ASP A 192 23.13 13.03 -2.10
CA ASP A 192 23.56 12.21 -3.22
C ASP A 192 23.06 10.74 -3.14
N ARG A 193 22.38 10.38 -2.05
CA ARG A 193 21.91 9.02 -1.75
C ARG A 193 20.44 8.86 -2.13
N VAL A 194 20.07 7.66 -2.60
CA VAL A 194 18.70 7.35 -3.04
C VAL A 194 18.11 6.29 -2.12
N PHE A 195 16.91 6.55 -1.61
CA PHE A 195 16.18 5.63 -0.75
C PHE A 195 14.85 5.25 -1.38
N ILE A 196 14.44 3.99 -1.20
CA ILE A 196 13.08 3.54 -1.48
C ILE A 196 12.41 3.15 -0.16
N ILE A 197 11.24 3.73 0.09
CA ILE A 197 10.36 3.44 1.22
C ILE A 197 9.13 2.73 0.67
N TYR A 198 8.83 1.54 1.17
CA TYR A 198 7.73 0.70 0.67
C TYR A 198 7.13 -0.10 1.82
N ASN A 199 5.98 -0.75 1.63
CA ASN A 199 5.49 -1.70 2.63
C ASN A 199 5.77 -3.15 2.20
N ASP A 200 6.14 -4.00 3.14
CA ASP A 200 6.39 -5.42 2.92
C ASP A 200 5.89 -6.27 4.08
N PHE A 201 5.82 -7.59 3.90
CA PHE A 201 5.62 -8.54 4.97
C PHE A 201 6.84 -8.59 5.89
N LEU A 202 6.57 -8.64 7.19
CA LEU A 202 7.63 -8.76 8.18
C LEU A 202 8.12 -10.22 8.22
N PRO A 203 9.42 -10.50 8.00
CA PRO A 203 9.93 -11.86 8.09
C PRO A 203 9.65 -12.48 9.47
N GLY A 204 9.23 -13.74 9.49
CA GLY A 204 8.96 -14.47 10.73
C GLY A 204 7.59 -14.21 11.37
N TYR A 205 6.70 -13.41 10.76
CA TYR A 205 5.33 -13.24 11.24
C TYR A 205 4.38 -14.26 10.59
N GLU A 206 3.65 -15.01 11.43
CA GLU A 206 2.70 -16.04 10.98
C GLU A 206 1.43 -15.46 10.32
N SER A 207 1.11 -14.20 10.62
CA SER A 207 -0.05 -13.52 10.05
C SER A 207 0.31 -12.91 8.69
N PHE A 208 -0.19 -13.53 7.62
CA PHE A 208 -0.11 -13.07 6.22
C PHE A 208 -0.69 -11.67 5.96
N ASN A 209 -1.18 -11.00 7.00
CA ASN A 209 -1.75 -9.67 6.94
C ASN A 209 -0.88 -8.62 7.64
N CYS A 210 0.21 -9.00 8.31
CA CYS A 210 1.09 -8.04 8.96
C CYS A 210 2.08 -7.46 7.94
N ARG A 211 1.90 -6.17 7.62
CA ARG A 211 2.84 -5.41 6.79
C ARG A 211 3.45 -4.27 7.56
N ARG A 212 4.73 -4.01 7.31
CA ARG A 212 5.49 -2.89 7.85
C ARG A 212 6.00 -2.01 6.74
N MET A 213 6.25 -0.76 7.07
CA MET A 213 7.09 0.07 6.23
C MET A 213 8.51 -0.45 6.34
N CYS A 214 9.19 -0.53 5.20
CA CYS A 214 10.58 -0.90 5.11
C CYS A 214 11.30 0.10 4.22
N LEU A 215 12.61 0.23 4.41
CA LEU A 215 13.47 1.08 3.62
C LEU A 215 14.65 0.29 3.07
N THR A 216 15.16 0.74 1.92
CA THR A 216 16.43 0.28 1.35
C THR A 216 17.09 1.45 0.64
N GLU A 217 18.42 1.50 0.67
CA GLU A 217 19.21 2.42 -0.14
C GLU A 217 19.53 1.78 -1.49
N ILE A 218 19.51 2.60 -2.54
CA ILE A 218 19.73 2.19 -3.92
C ILE A 218 21.08 2.70 -4.39
N HIS A 219 21.84 1.79 -4.97
CA HIS A 219 23.15 2.04 -5.56
C HIS A 219 23.09 1.87 -7.08
N PHE A 220 23.90 2.62 -7.81
CA PHE A 220 24.01 2.53 -9.27
C PHE A 220 25.48 2.55 -9.69
N ASP A 221 25.90 1.52 -10.41
CA ASP A 221 27.29 1.35 -10.86
C ASP A 221 27.56 1.99 -12.25
N GLY A 222 26.59 2.73 -12.78
CA GLY A 222 26.59 3.25 -14.15
C GLY A 222 25.82 2.40 -15.14
N VAL A 223 25.48 1.16 -14.78
CA VAL A 223 24.76 0.20 -15.65
C VAL A 223 23.57 -0.42 -14.91
N ASN A 224 23.78 -0.93 -13.71
CA ASN A 224 22.82 -1.70 -12.94
C ASN A 224 22.47 -1.03 -11.62
N PHE A 225 21.23 -1.21 -11.20
CA PHE A 225 20.80 -0.88 -9.84
C PHE A 225 21.02 -2.06 -8.90
N SER A 226 21.47 -1.75 -7.69
CA SER A 226 21.48 -2.69 -6.56
C SER A 226 20.86 -2.01 -5.34
N ALA A 227 20.47 -2.82 -4.35
CA ALA A 227 19.79 -2.35 -3.16
C ALA A 227 20.41 -2.98 -1.91
N ASP A 228 20.53 -2.19 -0.86
CA ASP A 228 20.95 -2.70 0.45
C ASP A 228 19.89 -3.64 1.04
N PRO A 229 20.26 -4.49 2.02
CA PRO A 229 19.29 -5.28 2.76
C PRO A 229 18.17 -4.40 3.32
N MET A 230 16.94 -4.88 3.19
CA MET A 230 15.75 -4.19 3.67
C MET A 230 15.78 -3.98 5.19
N GLU A 231 15.54 -2.74 5.65
CA GLU A 231 15.28 -2.42 7.05
C GLU A 231 13.79 -2.19 7.29
N CYS A 232 13.11 -3.10 8.00
CA CYS A 232 11.68 -2.94 8.33
C CYS A 232 11.44 -2.24 9.66
N LEU A 233 10.66 -1.16 9.60
CA LEU A 233 10.26 -0.32 10.73
C LEU A 233 9.21 -1.05 11.57
N SER A 234 9.66 -1.79 12.57
CA SER A 234 8.84 -2.70 13.37
C SER A 234 8.73 -2.29 14.84
N SER A 235 9.55 -1.35 15.29
CA SER A 235 9.59 -0.88 16.67
C SER A 235 9.40 0.64 16.73
N TYR A 236 8.26 1.07 17.27
CA TYR A 236 7.93 2.48 17.49
C TYR A 236 6.76 2.65 18.46
N GLU A 237 6.58 3.87 18.95
CA GLU A 237 5.49 4.23 19.85
C GLU A 237 4.11 3.99 19.23
N GLY A 238 3.30 3.20 19.94
CA GLY A 238 1.93 2.86 19.52
C GLY A 238 1.85 1.81 18.41
N VAL A 239 2.92 1.06 18.14
CA VAL A 239 2.91 -0.03 17.16
C VAL A 239 1.82 -1.07 17.50
N ILE A 240 1.03 -1.45 16.49
CA ILE A 240 0.04 -2.53 16.59
C ILE A 240 0.57 -3.71 15.77
N LYS A 241 0.92 -4.81 16.46
CA LYS A 241 1.64 -5.95 15.87
C LYS A 241 0.94 -6.56 14.65
N ASP A 242 -0.38 -6.55 14.57
CA ASP A 242 -1.13 -7.17 13.46
C ASP A 242 -1.74 -6.15 12.49
N ARG A 243 -1.34 -4.88 12.56
CA ARG A 243 -1.83 -3.84 11.65
C ARG A 243 -1.00 -3.83 10.36
N VAL A 244 -1.64 -3.57 9.23
CA VAL A 244 -0.95 -3.17 7.98
C VAL A 244 -0.51 -1.73 8.13
N GLU A 245 0.79 -1.51 8.18
CA GLU A 245 1.39 -0.19 8.02
C GLU A 245 1.63 0.08 6.53
N LYS A 246 1.22 1.28 6.09
CA LYS A 246 1.36 1.76 4.72
C LYS A 246 1.27 3.28 4.69
N ASN A 247 1.61 3.87 3.54
CA ASN A 247 1.42 5.29 3.25
C ASN A 247 2.26 6.26 4.10
N TRP A 248 3.37 5.82 4.68
CA TRP A 248 4.31 6.76 5.33
C TRP A 248 5.06 7.52 4.22
N VAL A 249 5.13 8.84 4.34
CA VAL A 249 5.67 9.73 3.30
C VAL A 249 7.07 10.19 3.67
N PRO A 250 8.10 9.94 2.84
CA PRO A 250 9.44 10.41 3.11
C PRO A 250 9.62 11.89 2.78
N PHE A 251 10.51 12.55 3.52
CA PHE A 251 11.01 13.89 3.19
C PHE A 251 12.39 14.11 3.81
N GLU A 252 13.16 15.01 3.21
CA GLU A 252 14.47 15.43 3.72
C GLU A 252 14.32 16.59 4.69
N TYR A 253 14.95 16.48 5.86
CA TYR A 253 15.10 17.59 6.81
C TYR A 253 16.54 17.64 7.33
N GLU A 254 17.26 18.73 7.06
CA GLU A 254 18.65 18.94 7.46
C GLU A 254 19.59 17.78 7.04
N GLY A 255 19.33 17.18 5.88
CA GLY A 255 20.08 16.03 5.36
C GLY A 255 19.73 14.68 6.01
N ASN A 256 18.65 14.61 6.80
CA ASN A 256 18.15 13.39 7.41
C ASN A 256 16.84 12.95 6.75
N LEU A 257 16.62 11.64 6.68
CA LEU A 257 15.35 11.04 6.25
C LEU A 257 14.34 11.07 7.41
N LEU A 258 13.25 11.81 7.22
CA LEU A 258 12.08 11.76 8.11
C LEU A 258 10.88 11.18 7.36
N LEU A 259 9.93 10.63 8.12
CA LEU A 259 8.70 10.03 7.56
C LEU A 259 7.45 10.66 8.17
N ALA A 260 6.57 11.26 7.37
CA ALA A 260 5.23 11.63 7.81
C ALA A 260 4.35 10.37 7.90
N TYR A 261 4.02 9.97 9.12
CA TYR A 261 3.25 8.76 9.46
C TYR A 261 1.74 8.93 9.20
N SER A 262 1.20 10.08 9.59
CA SER A 262 -0.22 10.42 9.47
C SER A 262 -0.39 11.90 9.24
N LEU A 263 -1.51 12.33 8.62
CA LEU A 263 -1.82 13.74 8.37
C LEU A 263 -2.71 14.38 9.45
N ALA A 264 -3.51 13.59 10.18
CA ALA A 264 -4.40 14.08 11.23
C ALA A 264 -4.47 13.07 12.42
N PRO A 265 -3.71 13.26 13.51
CA PRO A 265 -2.70 14.32 13.70
C PRO A 265 -1.56 14.20 12.69
N HIS A 266 -0.90 15.31 12.37
CA HIS A 266 0.31 15.26 11.55
C HIS A 266 1.45 14.73 12.42
N ARG A 267 1.87 13.49 12.18
CA ARG A 267 2.88 12.80 12.99
C ARG A 267 4.12 12.54 12.16
N ILE A 268 5.26 13.04 12.61
CA ILE A 268 6.55 12.86 11.95
C ILE A 268 7.37 11.84 12.73
N MET A 269 7.94 10.87 12.02
CA MET A 269 8.80 9.83 12.56
C MET A 269 10.25 10.10 12.20
N ARG A 270 11.15 9.87 13.16
CA ARG A 270 12.61 9.83 12.95
C ARG A 270 13.08 8.38 13.00
N LEU A 271 13.98 8.03 12.07
CA LEU A 271 14.63 6.73 12.04
C LEU A 271 15.75 6.68 13.08
N LEU A 272 15.84 5.58 13.83
CA LEU A 272 16.89 5.33 14.82
C LEU A 272 17.84 4.20 14.40
N GLY A 273 17.60 3.62 13.22
CA GLY A 273 18.28 2.42 12.71
C GLY A 273 17.73 1.13 13.32
N GLN A 274 18.16 -0.01 12.76
CA GLN A 274 17.80 -1.36 13.22
C GLN A 274 16.28 -1.61 13.30
N GLY A 275 15.51 -1.02 12.39
CA GLY A 275 14.05 -1.15 12.33
C GLY A 275 13.31 -0.37 13.42
N LYS A 276 14.00 0.55 14.12
CA LYS A 276 13.42 1.41 15.15
C LYS A 276 13.14 2.80 14.61
N CYS A 277 12.01 3.36 15.01
CA CYS A 277 11.68 4.76 14.80
C CYS A 277 10.92 5.32 16.00
N GLU A 278 10.89 6.64 16.10
CA GLU A 278 10.20 7.34 17.18
C GLU A 278 9.44 8.55 16.66
N THR A 279 8.46 9.03 17.43
CA THR A 279 7.75 10.28 17.13
C THR A 279 8.71 11.45 17.33
N TYR A 280 9.07 12.13 16.24
CA TYR A 280 9.94 13.31 16.25
C TYR A 280 9.14 14.60 16.51
N ALA A 281 7.95 14.69 15.94
CA ALA A 281 7.02 15.80 16.15
C ALA A 281 5.59 15.34 15.92
N SER A 282 4.63 15.95 16.63
CA SER A 282 3.21 15.77 16.31
C SER A 282 2.41 17.05 16.50
N THR A 283 1.55 17.34 15.53
CA THR A 283 0.67 18.51 15.53
C THR A 283 -0.75 18.12 15.23
N LYS A 284 -1.71 18.76 15.90
CA LYS A 284 -3.14 18.52 15.68
C LYS A 284 -3.76 19.73 14.99
N GLY A 285 -3.99 19.60 13.68
CA GLY A 285 -4.72 20.56 12.86
C GLY A 285 -6.17 20.12 12.61
N SER A 286 -7.07 21.09 12.45
CA SER A 286 -8.43 20.83 11.96
C SER A 286 -8.44 20.81 10.43
N ILE A 287 -8.27 19.63 9.83
CA ILE A 287 -8.38 19.45 8.38
C ILE A 287 -9.83 19.11 8.04
N GLN A 288 -10.47 19.97 7.27
CA GLN A 288 -11.80 19.72 6.71
C GLN A 288 -11.65 18.97 5.39
N TRP A 289 -12.03 17.70 5.38
CA TRP A 289 -11.94 16.84 4.19
C TRP A 289 -13.08 15.83 4.16
N ASP A 290 -14.06 16.08 3.29
CA ASP A 290 -15.28 15.27 3.20
C ASP A 290 -15.12 14.03 2.31
N PHE A 291 -13.99 13.91 1.61
CA PHE A 291 -13.75 12.88 0.60
C PHE A 291 -12.99 11.66 1.16
N GLY A 292 -13.07 11.44 2.47
CA GLY A 292 -12.69 10.17 3.10
C GLY A 292 -11.59 10.27 4.15
N GLU A 293 -10.87 9.16 4.33
CA GLU A 293 -9.74 9.09 5.25
C GLU A 293 -8.46 9.58 4.56
N LEU A 294 -7.83 10.62 5.10
CA LEU A 294 -6.54 11.15 4.64
C LEU A 294 -5.43 10.12 4.85
N ARG A 295 -4.62 9.92 3.82
CA ARG A 295 -3.47 9.01 3.80
C ARG A 295 -2.34 9.72 3.06
N GLY A 296 -1.10 9.30 3.27
CA GLY A 296 0.05 9.90 2.59
C GLY A 296 -0.03 9.86 1.06
N GLY A 297 1.04 10.21 0.37
CA GLY A 297 1.07 10.19 -1.09
C GLY A 297 2.49 10.37 -1.59
N THR A 298 2.78 11.52 -2.20
CA THR A 298 4.10 11.82 -2.72
C THR A 298 5.09 12.09 -1.58
N PRO A 299 6.39 11.82 -1.76
CA PRO A 299 7.43 12.47 -0.97
C PRO A 299 7.18 13.98 -0.84
N ALA A 300 7.50 14.56 0.32
CA ALA A 300 7.39 16.00 0.49
C ALA A 300 8.65 16.70 -0.02
N VAL A 301 8.47 17.78 -0.76
CA VAL A 301 9.55 18.56 -1.36
C VAL A 301 9.47 19.99 -0.82
N ILE A 302 10.63 20.62 -0.60
CA ILE A 302 10.69 22.03 -0.24
C ILE A 302 10.26 22.87 -1.43
N ASP A 303 9.32 23.78 -1.18
CA ASP A 303 8.90 24.80 -2.12
C ASP A 303 8.76 26.15 -1.40
N ASP A 304 9.63 27.09 -1.77
CA ASP A 304 9.82 28.37 -1.10
C ASP A 304 10.05 28.22 0.41
N ASN A 305 9.06 28.59 1.23
CA ASN A 305 9.15 28.60 2.70
C ASN A 305 8.33 27.50 3.36
N CYS A 306 7.98 26.43 2.63
CA CYS A 306 7.24 25.30 3.16
C CYS A 306 7.65 23.98 2.49
N TYR A 307 7.24 22.87 3.09
CA TYR A 307 7.13 21.62 2.35
C TYR A 307 5.78 21.56 1.64
N ILE A 308 5.75 20.97 0.45
CA ILE A 308 4.53 20.58 -0.25
C ILE A 308 4.53 19.08 -0.51
N SER A 309 3.36 18.46 -0.37
CA SER A 309 3.14 17.06 -0.69
C SER A 309 1.71 16.86 -1.16
N PHE A 310 1.48 15.79 -1.92
CA PHE A 310 0.16 15.35 -2.31
C PHE A 310 -0.21 14.11 -1.52
N PHE A 311 -1.49 14.01 -1.18
CA PHE A 311 -2.05 12.95 -0.37
C PHE A 311 -3.14 12.24 -1.16
N HIS A 312 -3.46 11.00 -0.80
CA HIS A 312 -4.71 10.39 -1.24
C HIS A 312 -5.68 10.22 -0.09
N SER A 313 -6.97 10.20 -0.40
CA SER A 313 -7.98 9.75 0.54
C SER A 313 -8.77 8.58 -0.02
N ARG A 314 -9.27 7.73 0.86
CA ARG A 314 -10.21 6.67 0.50
C ARG A 314 -11.59 7.00 1.04
N SER A 315 -12.61 6.96 0.17
CA SER A 315 -14.00 7.13 0.59
C SER A 315 -14.36 6.19 1.75
N ARG A 316 -15.04 6.72 2.78
CA ARG A 316 -15.44 5.92 3.97
C ARG A 316 -16.46 4.84 3.63
N LYS A 317 -17.24 5.06 2.57
CA LYS A 317 -18.26 4.15 2.07
C LYS A 317 -18.07 3.99 0.57
N THR A 318 -18.57 2.88 0.04
CA THR A 318 -18.68 2.72 -1.39
C THR A 318 -19.73 3.68 -1.94
N MET A 319 -19.47 4.26 -3.11
CA MET A 319 -20.37 5.20 -3.77
C MET A 319 -20.69 4.73 -5.19
N LYS A 320 -21.86 5.14 -5.69
CA LYS A 320 -22.28 4.90 -7.07
C LYS A 320 -21.96 6.13 -7.89
N THR A 321 -21.18 5.94 -8.95
CA THR A 321 -20.80 7.02 -9.86
C THR A 321 -21.06 6.60 -11.29
N ILE A 322 -21.14 7.56 -12.21
CA ILE A 322 -21.22 7.26 -13.65
C ILE A 322 -19.97 6.47 -14.08
N GLN A 323 -18.81 6.84 -13.55
CA GLN A 323 -17.50 6.26 -13.82
C GLN A 323 -17.38 4.82 -13.27
N SER A 324 -18.24 4.44 -12.32
CA SER A 324 -18.35 3.07 -11.81
C SER A 324 -19.51 2.29 -12.45
N GLU A 325 -20.12 2.80 -13.53
CA GLU A 325 -21.30 2.22 -14.19
C GLU A 325 -22.45 1.97 -13.19
N GLY A 326 -22.59 2.85 -12.19
CA GLY A 326 -23.57 2.70 -11.12
C GLY A 326 -23.26 1.60 -10.09
N LYS A 327 -22.11 0.91 -10.19
CA LYS A 327 -21.62 -0.04 -9.17
C LYS A 327 -21.16 0.71 -7.92
N LYS A 328 -21.35 0.09 -6.75
CA LYS A 328 -20.89 0.61 -5.47
C LYS A 328 -19.41 0.26 -5.29
N LEU A 329 -18.51 1.21 -5.58
CA LEU A 329 -17.06 1.02 -5.46
C LEU A 329 -16.46 1.97 -4.42
N TYR A 330 -15.26 1.66 -3.94
CA TYR A 330 -14.45 2.64 -3.21
C TYR A 330 -13.79 3.59 -4.19
N HIS A 331 -13.70 4.85 -3.78
CA HIS A 331 -13.09 5.92 -4.57
C HIS A 331 -11.89 6.46 -3.82
N PHE A 332 -10.80 6.69 -4.57
CA PHE A 332 -9.62 7.32 -4.05
C PHE A 332 -9.42 8.65 -4.75
N PHE A 333 -9.26 9.69 -3.94
CA PHE A 333 -9.13 11.06 -4.37
C PHE A 333 -7.73 11.57 -4.06
N MET A 334 -7.23 12.50 -4.87
CA MET A 334 -5.96 13.18 -4.64
C MET A 334 -6.21 14.57 -4.07
N GLY A 335 -5.41 14.99 -3.10
CA GLY A 335 -5.36 16.36 -2.60
C GLY A 335 -3.93 16.82 -2.37
N ALA A 336 -3.75 18.08 -2.01
CA ALA A 336 -2.46 18.69 -1.72
C ALA A 336 -2.45 19.35 -0.34
N TYR A 337 -1.28 19.42 0.28
CA TYR A 337 -1.09 20.10 1.55
C TYR A 337 0.31 20.69 1.64
N THR A 338 0.43 21.77 2.42
CA THR A 338 1.72 22.34 2.78
C THR A 338 1.96 22.24 4.28
N PHE A 339 3.21 22.12 4.69
CA PHE A 339 3.58 22.15 6.11
C PHE A 339 4.87 22.93 6.36
N SER A 340 5.06 23.34 7.62
CA SER A 340 6.18 24.21 8.03
C SER A 340 7.55 23.55 7.79
N LEU A 341 8.56 24.34 7.42
CA LEU A 341 9.92 23.85 7.16
C LEU A 341 10.63 23.29 8.40
N LYS A 342 10.19 23.68 9.59
CA LYS A 342 10.82 23.34 10.86
C LYS A 342 9.82 22.61 11.77
N PRO A 343 10.31 21.82 12.75
CA PRO A 343 9.47 21.28 13.79
C PRO A 343 8.56 22.35 14.43
N PRO A 344 7.31 22.02 14.73
CA PRO A 344 6.74 20.67 14.73
C PRO A 344 6.12 20.25 13.38
N PHE A 345 6.51 20.87 12.26
CA PHE A 345 6.05 20.54 10.90
C PHE A 345 4.53 20.66 10.76
N GLU A 346 3.96 21.76 11.21
CA GLU A 346 2.52 21.97 11.17
C GLU A 346 2.01 22.04 9.75
N ILE A 347 0.92 21.32 9.45
CA ILE A 347 0.18 21.50 8.21
C ILE A 347 -0.40 22.91 8.22
N THR A 348 0.01 23.74 7.26
CA THR A 348 -0.37 25.16 7.18
C THR A 348 -1.53 25.38 6.24
N ARG A 349 -1.61 24.60 5.15
CA ARG A 349 -2.68 24.68 4.16
C ARG A 349 -3.02 23.31 3.58
N VAL A 350 -4.24 23.15 3.08
CA VAL A 350 -4.74 21.92 2.46
C VAL A 350 -5.70 22.24 1.32
N SER A 351 -5.80 21.38 0.32
CA SER A 351 -6.84 21.49 -0.70
C SER A 351 -8.22 21.27 -0.06
N PRO A 352 -9.21 22.15 -0.29
CA PRO A 352 -10.55 22.01 0.31
C PRO A 352 -11.38 20.89 -0.35
N GLU A 353 -11.01 20.49 -1.57
CA GLU A 353 -11.67 19.48 -2.38
C GLU A 353 -10.63 18.63 -3.14
N PRO A 354 -11.02 17.49 -3.75
CA PRO A 354 -10.15 16.72 -4.63
C PRO A 354 -9.61 17.54 -5.78
N ILE A 355 -8.35 17.30 -6.12
CA ILE A 355 -7.78 17.79 -7.37
C ILE A 355 -8.36 16.94 -8.50
N TRP A 356 -9.12 17.56 -9.38
CA TRP A 356 -9.80 16.93 -10.50
C TRP A 356 -8.98 17.12 -11.77
N GLY A 357 -8.41 16.02 -12.25
CA GLY A 357 -7.84 15.97 -13.59
C GLY A 357 -8.84 15.47 -14.61
N ARG A 358 -8.72 15.96 -15.85
CA ARG A 358 -9.43 15.37 -16.99
C ARG A 358 -9.09 13.88 -17.09
N ASP A 359 -10.10 13.05 -17.28
CA ASP A 359 -9.96 11.61 -17.51
C ASP A 359 -9.30 10.81 -16.35
N PHE A 360 -9.26 11.33 -15.12
CA PHE A 360 -8.77 10.60 -13.95
C PHE A 360 -9.51 9.27 -13.74
N TYR A 361 -10.83 9.31 -13.95
CA TYR A 361 -11.71 8.18 -13.70
C TYR A 361 -12.31 7.58 -14.97
N LYS A 362 -11.83 7.98 -16.15
CA LYS A 362 -12.24 7.43 -17.44
C LYS A 362 -11.76 5.98 -17.63
N ASP A 363 -12.63 5.13 -18.20
CA ASP A 363 -12.42 3.70 -18.52
C ASP A 363 -12.41 2.71 -17.33
N ASN A 364 -13.38 1.82 -17.22
CA ASN A 364 -13.52 0.92 -16.06
C ASN A 364 -12.56 -0.29 -16.09
N ILE A 365 -11.25 -0.06 -15.88
CA ILE A 365 -10.22 -1.10 -15.93
C ILE A 365 -10.10 -1.88 -14.60
N CYS A 366 -10.37 -1.23 -13.46
CA CYS A 366 -10.30 -1.86 -12.14
C CYS A 366 -11.71 -2.19 -11.61
N PRO A 367 -12.06 -3.48 -11.40
CA PRO A 367 -13.42 -3.86 -11.04
C PRO A 367 -13.82 -3.47 -9.62
N ASP A 368 -12.84 -3.23 -8.73
CA ASP A 368 -13.08 -3.14 -7.28
C ASP A 368 -12.99 -1.70 -6.73
N CYS A 369 -12.33 -0.79 -7.46
CA CYS A 369 -12.13 0.59 -7.02
C CYS A 369 -11.80 1.55 -8.17
N LEU A 370 -12.08 2.83 -7.93
CA LEU A 370 -11.64 3.94 -8.77
C LEU A 370 -10.50 4.66 -8.06
N VAL A 371 -9.27 4.49 -8.58
CA VAL A 371 -8.05 4.89 -7.87
C VAL A 371 -7.28 5.96 -8.64
N VAL A 372 -6.98 7.06 -7.93
CA VAL A 372 -5.92 8.01 -8.26
C VAL A 372 -4.96 8.01 -7.08
N TYR A 373 -3.72 7.58 -7.31
CA TYR A 373 -2.72 7.38 -6.27
C TYR A 373 -1.49 8.28 -6.53
N PRO A 374 -1.35 9.43 -5.85
CA PRO A 374 -0.17 10.29 -6.00
C PRO A 374 1.03 9.64 -5.32
N GLY A 375 2.06 9.31 -6.10
CA GLY A 375 3.22 8.57 -5.63
C GLY A 375 4.55 9.33 -5.75
N GLY A 376 4.67 10.29 -6.67
CA GLY A 376 5.88 11.10 -6.85
C GLY A 376 5.60 12.58 -7.14
N LEU A 377 6.55 13.45 -6.82
CA LEU A 377 6.44 14.90 -7.04
C LEU A 377 7.77 15.46 -7.53
N ILE A 378 7.72 16.20 -8.64
CA ILE A 378 8.80 17.07 -9.09
C ILE A 378 8.31 18.51 -9.06
N VAL A 379 9.14 19.40 -8.52
CA VAL A 379 8.89 20.85 -8.47
C VAL A 379 9.89 21.55 -9.38
N ASP A 380 9.40 22.50 -10.18
CA ASP A 380 10.19 23.51 -10.87
C ASP A 380 9.64 24.92 -10.55
N GLU A 381 10.15 25.95 -11.25
CA GLU A 381 9.77 27.34 -10.99
C GLU A 381 8.28 27.64 -11.21
N GLN A 382 7.65 26.95 -12.17
CA GLN A 382 6.29 27.27 -12.64
C GLN A 382 5.28 26.17 -12.32
N PHE A 383 5.73 24.93 -12.18
CA PHE A 383 4.86 23.77 -12.17
C PHE A 383 5.17 22.79 -11.04
N TYR A 384 4.09 22.15 -10.60
CA TYR A 384 4.17 20.87 -9.92
C TYR A 384 3.88 19.76 -10.92
N TRP A 385 4.78 18.79 -10.99
CA TRP A 385 4.61 17.56 -11.76
C TRP A 385 4.34 16.40 -10.82
N VAL A 386 3.08 15.97 -10.78
CA VAL A 386 2.64 14.91 -9.88
C VAL A 386 2.61 13.60 -10.63
N ILE A 387 3.44 12.64 -10.22
CA ILE A 387 3.38 11.26 -10.70
C ILE A 387 2.33 10.52 -9.91
N TYR A 388 1.39 9.89 -10.62
CA TYR A 388 0.31 9.15 -10.00
C TYR A 388 0.01 7.83 -10.71
N GLY A 389 -0.39 6.86 -9.90
CA GLY A 389 -1.01 5.63 -10.34
C GLY A 389 -2.48 5.88 -10.70
N ARG A 390 -2.90 5.41 -11.87
CA ARG A 390 -4.31 5.38 -12.27
C ARG A 390 -4.80 3.94 -12.27
N LYS A 391 -5.84 3.67 -11.47
CA LYS A 391 -6.55 2.38 -11.40
C LYS A 391 -5.68 1.15 -11.13
N ASP A 392 -4.58 1.35 -10.39
CA ASP A 392 -3.58 0.31 -10.10
C ASP A 392 -3.12 -0.44 -11.37
N SER A 393 -3.00 0.26 -12.50
CA SER A 393 -2.60 -0.35 -13.77
C SER A 393 -1.81 0.55 -14.71
N GLN A 394 -1.76 1.86 -14.44
CA GLN A 394 -1.07 2.83 -15.30
C GLN A 394 -0.28 3.83 -14.47
N ILE A 395 0.74 4.42 -15.10
CA ILE A 395 1.54 5.52 -14.56
C ILE A 395 1.27 6.77 -15.38
N TRP A 396 1.00 7.86 -14.70
CA TRP A 396 0.70 9.16 -15.31
C TRP A 396 1.49 10.25 -14.61
N VAL A 397 1.74 11.34 -15.34
CA VAL A 397 2.18 12.62 -14.81
C VAL A 397 1.11 13.67 -15.06
N ALA A 398 0.78 14.46 -14.05
CA ALA A 398 -0.06 15.64 -14.15
C ALA A 398 0.81 16.90 -14.00
N GLN A 399 0.60 17.88 -14.87
CA GLN A 399 1.21 19.20 -14.79
C GLN A 399 0.20 20.16 -14.13
N LEU A 400 0.60 20.76 -13.01
CA LEU A 400 -0.21 21.73 -12.27
C LEU A 400 0.49 23.08 -12.23
N ASP A 401 -0.23 24.18 -12.50
CA ASP A 401 0.26 25.54 -12.27
C ASP A 401 0.54 25.76 -10.78
N LYS A 402 1.79 26.06 -10.44
CA LYS A 402 2.24 26.18 -9.05
C LYS A 402 1.45 27.25 -8.30
N LYS A 403 1.32 28.44 -8.90
CA LYS A 403 0.66 29.59 -8.29
C LYS A 403 -0.82 29.34 -8.08
N GLY A 404 -1.49 28.81 -9.10
CA GLY A 404 -2.91 28.48 -9.08
C GLY A 404 -3.24 27.43 -8.01
N LEU A 405 -2.44 26.36 -7.90
CA LEU A 405 -2.61 25.38 -6.84
C LEU A 405 -2.41 26.00 -5.46
N LEU A 406 -1.31 26.74 -5.24
CA LEU A 406 -1.03 27.34 -3.93
C LEU A 406 -2.11 28.34 -3.49
N ASN A 407 -2.69 29.07 -4.44
CA ASN A 407 -3.81 29.99 -4.19
C ASN A 407 -5.12 29.27 -3.89
N SER A 408 -5.30 28.03 -4.34
CA SER A 408 -6.51 27.25 -4.07
C SER A 408 -6.48 26.54 -2.71
N LEU A 409 -5.32 26.45 -2.05
CA LEU A 409 -5.21 25.82 -0.74
C LEU A 409 -5.81 26.72 0.35
N VAL A 410 -6.55 26.11 1.28
CA VAL A 410 -7.13 26.81 2.43
C VAL A 410 -6.29 26.62 3.69
N PRO A 411 -6.22 27.61 4.60
CA PRO A 411 -5.47 27.49 5.85
C PRO A 411 -5.98 26.33 6.73
N VAL A 412 -5.06 25.66 7.42
CA VAL A 412 -5.37 24.69 8.48
C VAL A 412 -5.03 25.31 9.83
N ILE A 413 -6.00 25.29 10.75
CA ILE A 413 -5.80 25.82 12.12
C ILE A 413 -5.21 24.72 13.00
N THR A 414 -3.96 24.91 13.43
CA THR A 414 -3.30 24.07 14.44
C THR A 414 -3.80 24.44 15.84
N THR A 415 -4.19 23.44 16.63
CA THR A 415 -4.80 23.62 17.96
C THR A 415 -3.93 23.11 19.10
N THR A 416 -2.94 22.25 18.81
CA THR A 416 -2.05 21.67 19.83
C THR A 416 -0.74 21.24 19.20
N HIS A 417 0.37 21.56 19.88
CA HIS A 417 1.72 21.12 19.53
C HIS A 417 2.20 20.15 20.61
N ILE A 418 2.63 18.96 20.20
CA ILE A 418 3.36 18.04 21.06
C ILE A 418 4.75 17.93 20.45
N VAL A 419 5.69 18.69 21.02
CA VAL A 419 7.10 18.63 20.66
C VAL A 419 7.79 17.72 21.66
N THR A 420 8.16 16.52 21.23
CA THR A 420 8.98 15.60 22.01
C THR A 420 10.46 15.87 21.71
N HIS A 421 10.99 17.02 22.10
CA HIS A 421 12.43 17.28 22.00
C HIS A 421 13.11 17.01 23.33
N SER A 422 13.98 16.00 23.36
CA SER A 422 15.06 15.98 24.36
C SER A 422 16.45 15.75 23.79
N ARG A 423 16.62 15.50 22.47
CA ARG A 423 17.95 15.44 21.84
C ARG A 423 17.92 15.96 20.40
N GLU A 424 18.85 16.86 20.08
CA GLU A 424 19.15 17.26 18.70
C GLU A 424 19.42 16.01 17.85
N PRO A 425 19.05 16.02 16.56
CA PRO A 425 19.38 14.92 15.67
C PRO A 425 20.91 14.79 15.57
N GLU A 426 21.47 13.75 16.19
CA GLU A 426 22.78 13.27 15.81
C GLU A 426 22.70 12.89 14.33
N ALA A 427 23.61 13.41 13.52
CA ALA A 427 23.66 13.07 12.10
C ALA A 427 23.69 11.54 11.95
N LEU A 428 22.91 11.00 11.00
CA LEU A 428 22.91 9.58 10.68
C LEU A 428 24.33 9.01 10.78
N PRO A 429 24.59 8.03 11.66
CA PRO A 429 25.91 7.44 11.78
C PRO A 429 26.34 6.97 10.39
N ASN A 430 27.55 7.35 9.95
CA ASN A 430 28.15 6.86 8.69
C ASN A 430 28.31 5.33 8.65
N GLU A 431 27.92 4.61 9.72
CA GLU A 431 28.11 3.17 9.91
C GLU A 431 27.17 2.26 9.12
N LEU A 432 26.13 2.78 8.44
CA LEU A 432 25.33 1.97 7.51
C LEU A 432 26.10 1.50 6.26
N SER A 433 27.34 1.98 6.04
CA SER A 433 28.18 1.64 4.90
C SER A 433 29.25 0.55 5.18
N LYS A 434 29.23 -0.09 6.35
CA LYS A 434 30.26 -1.08 6.75
C LYS A 434 29.68 -2.33 7.43
N GLN A 435 28.77 -3.03 6.78
CA GLN A 435 28.50 -4.46 6.98
C GLN A 435 28.11 -5.06 5.64
#